data_AF-A0A8H6WV22-F1
#
_entry.id   AF-A0A8H6WV22-F1
#
_cell.length_a   1.000
_cell.length_b   1.000
_cell.length_c   1.000
_cell.angle_alpha   90.00
_cell.angle_beta   90.00
_cell.angle_gamma   90.00
#
_symmetry.space_group_name_H-M   'P 1'
#
loop_
_entity.id
_entity.type
_entity.pdbx_description
1 polymer ?
#
loop_
_entity_poly.entity_id
_entity_poly.type
_entity_poly.pdbx_seq_one_letter_code
_entity_poly.pdbx_strand_id
1 'polypeptide(L)'
;MRSTTFFAFSLRLIPFLAPVVLGGFPEKIHGVNLGSWLVIEPWMLPQEWLDMGGMNNCACQNATCIGSEAAFAQAYPDTVDATMQEHWDSWFNQDDVDALADAGINTVRIPLGYWLVEQLVDEDAGEIFPKGGMKALRRGLEQLNEAGIVAILDHHAVPGAQAVNQQFAGTCTPTPQFYTDYNFHRALIWTAVMTAISHVDPAFESVVSIQAVNEVVMDSSQTPGYGEFQKNFVRTVRAVEVLLGLGLPDSAPAELSASISISVSDSLKVKAKGDFSALLKGIKDMANIFTPEIRSVLIDAFPILVEMNAIQPPFNCEHIITNFMDVSWQWGDAVANPDEAAIGPQAYDNHLYYVFGGVADPNPDAYMRHICSLDRVEKDLAKGNTPLFFGEWGLPVAFNATDEFLRDWADAQKRAYSKGKGWIFWNFKVEKSALAGDLAREWSYLEGVERGYFTKDPAELWNPDVCDPYMVPISSSASAPASASETASVSAPASTSDPAETPEETTTTEQITTTTTITTTAATSSSAVSAPESAESSVADPTDDDATPESSAADPEPTDVVADDSTRRRRSASRFFRF
;
A
#
# COMPACT_ATOMS: atom_id res chain seq x y z
N MET A 1 62.00 -45.14 5.73
CA MET A 1 61.43 -44.51 4.52
C MET A 1 59.93 -44.40 4.71
N ARG A 2 59.39 -43.21 4.39
CA ARG A 2 57.97 -42.79 4.30
C ARG A 2 57.22 -42.56 5.62
N SER A 3 57.34 -41.29 6.06
CA SER A 3 56.41 -40.56 6.90
C SER A 3 55.18 -40.21 6.08
N THR A 4 53.98 -40.55 6.54
CA THR A 4 52.70 -40.20 5.92
C THR A 4 52.20 -38.88 6.52
N THR A 5 52.26 -37.81 5.74
CA THR A 5 51.75 -36.49 6.09
C THR A 5 50.25 -36.45 5.80
N PHE A 6 49.42 -36.23 6.82
CA PHE A 6 48.02 -35.87 6.65
C PHE A 6 47.94 -34.40 6.17
N PHE A 7 47.43 -34.19 4.96
CA PHE A 7 47.03 -32.87 4.47
C PHE A 7 45.62 -32.57 5.02
N ALA A 8 45.54 -31.71 6.02
CA ALA A 8 44.29 -31.07 6.40
C ALA A 8 43.97 -29.97 5.36
N PHE A 9 42.92 -30.17 4.57
CA PHE A 9 42.35 -29.10 3.76
C PHE A 9 41.68 -28.09 4.70
N SER A 10 42.36 -26.97 4.95
CA SER A 10 41.73 -25.79 5.52
C SER A 10 40.80 -25.20 4.47
N LEU A 11 39.50 -25.50 4.59
CA LEU A 11 38.45 -24.80 3.87
C LEU A 11 38.49 -23.34 4.32
N ARG A 12 39.05 -22.45 3.49
CA ARG A 12 38.97 -21.01 3.71
C ARG A 12 37.50 -20.64 3.51
N LEU A 13 36.80 -20.30 4.60
CA LEU A 13 35.59 -19.51 4.49
C LEU A 13 35.95 -18.24 3.72
N ILE A 14 35.46 -18.15 2.49
CA ILE A 14 35.38 -16.88 1.79
C ILE A 14 34.35 -16.08 2.59
N PRO A 15 34.70 -14.93 3.19
CA PRO A 15 33.67 -14.08 3.77
C PRO A 15 32.73 -13.73 2.62
N PHE A 16 31.46 -14.09 2.74
CA PHE A 16 30.42 -13.45 1.95
C PHE A 16 30.62 -11.95 2.18
N LEU A 17 31.16 -11.25 1.18
CA LEU A 17 31.02 -9.82 1.10
C LEU A 17 29.52 -9.64 1.00
N ALA A 18 28.88 -9.21 2.09
CA ALA A 18 27.52 -8.72 2.02
C ALA A 18 27.49 -7.76 0.82
N PRO A 19 26.59 -7.96 -0.15
CA PRO A 19 26.45 -7.02 -1.25
C PRO A 19 26.21 -5.66 -0.60
N VAL A 20 27.09 -4.70 -0.88
CA VAL A 20 26.79 -3.31 -0.57
C VAL A 20 25.51 -3.02 -1.34
N VAL A 21 24.42 -2.74 -0.62
CA VAL A 21 23.19 -2.23 -1.22
C VAL A 21 23.60 -0.92 -1.90
N LEU A 22 23.73 -0.96 -3.23
CA LEU A 22 23.84 0.25 -4.02
C LEU A 22 22.53 1.01 -3.82
N GLY A 23 22.57 2.30 -3.53
CA GLY A 23 21.33 3.02 -3.34
C GLY A 23 20.53 3.09 -4.64
N GLY A 24 19.22 2.96 -4.48
CA GLY A 24 18.26 2.85 -5.57
C GLY A 24 17.86 1.42 -5.93
N PHE A 25 16.98 1.30 -6.92
CA PHE A 25 16.47 0.00 -7.35
C PHE A 25 17.56 -0.89 -7.97
N PRO A 26 17.47 -2.23 -7.83
CA PRO A 26 18.29 -3.16 -8.60
C PRO A 26 18.08 -2.96 -10.11
N GLU A 27 18.97 -3.52 -10.94
CA GLU A 27 18.86 -3.40 -12.41
C GLU A 27 17.45 -3.79 -12.90
N LYS A 28 16.96 -4.93 -12.40
CA LYS A 28 15.58 -5.41 -12.54
C LYS A 28 14.99 -5.75 -11.18
N ILE A 29 13.74 -5.36 -10.99
CA ILE A 29 12.95 -5.67 -9.80
C ILE A 29 12.35 -7.07 -9.97
N HIS A 30 12.69 -7.96 -9.06
CA HIS A 30 12.04 -9.26 -8.87
C HIS A 30 11.59 -9.33 -7.43
N GLY A 31 10.34 -8.93 -7.20
CA GLY A 31 9.86 -8.65 -5.86
C GLY A 31 8.59 -9.40 -5.47
N VAL A 32 8.27 -9.25 -4.19
CA VAL A 32 6.98 -9.65 -3.60
C VAL A 32 6.44 -8.52 -2.74
N ASN A 33 5.13 -8.46 -2.60
CA ASN A 33 4.49 -7.65 -1.57
C ASN A 33 4.62 -8.34 -0.20
N LEU A 34 4.64 -7.56 0.87
CA LEU A 34 4.47 -8.01 2.25
C LEU A 34 3.05 -7.72 2.75
N GLY A 35 2.06 -8.08 1.93
CA GLY A 35 0.64 -7.89 2.19
C GLY A 35 0.18 -8.61 3.45
N SER A 36 -0.79 -8.00 4.13
CA SER A 36 -1.28 -8.43 5.43
C SER A 36 -0.26 -8.50 6.55
N TRP A 37 0.90 -7.83 6.44
CA TRP A 37 1.82 -7.68 7.56
C TRP A 37 1.50 -6.45 8.42
N LEU A 38 1.61 -5.25 7.85
CA LEU A 38 1.39 -3.99 8.58
C LEU A 38 0.07 -3.29 8.22
N VAL A 39 -0.65 -3.85 7.26
CA VAL A 39 -2.05 -3.54 6.91
C VAL A 39 -2.74 -4.85 6.57
N ILE A 40 -3.65 -5.32 7.43
CA ILE A 40 -4.35 -6.59 7.32
C ILE A 40 -5.45 -6.53 6.26
N GLU A 41 -5.46 -7.55 5.40
CA GLU A 41 -6.58 -7.88 4.53
C GLU A 41 -7.13 -9.27 4.90
N PRO A 42 -8.35 -9.35 5.47
CA PRO A 42 -8.89 -10.59 6.02
C PRO A 42 -8.94 -11.79 5.06
N TRP A 43 -9.02 -11.55 3.74
CA TRP A 43 -9.05 -12.64 2.76
C TRP A 43 -7.73 -13.39 2.66
N MET A 44 -6.60 -12.79 3.07
CA MET A 44 -5.27 -13.40 3.02
C MET A 44 -5.00 -14.31 4.22
N LEU A 45 -5.64 -14.04 5.36
CA LEU A 45 -5.51 -14.80 6.61
C LEU A 45 -6.87 -14.99 7.31
N PRO A 46 -7.84 -15.65 6.66
CA PRO A 46 -9.21 -15.68 7.15
C PRO A 46 -9.37 -16.42 8.48
N GLN A 47 -8.56 -17.45 8.79
CA GLN A 47 -8.67 -18.12 10.09
C GLN A 47 -8.02 -17.29 11.21
N GLU A 48 -6.80 -16.79 11.00
CA GLU A 48 -6.12 -15.91 11.96
C GLU A 48 -6.95 -14.65 12.24
N TRP A 49 -7.56 -14.04 11.22
CA TRP A 49 -8.43 -12.88 11.43
C TRP A 49 -9.63 -13.17 12.34
N LEU A 50 -10.26 -14.35 12.19
CA LEU A 50 -11.33 -14.77 13.10
C LEU A 50 -10.81 -15.05 14.51
N ASP A 51 -9.64 -15.67 14.63
CA ASP A 51 -9.03 -16.02 15.92
C ASP A 51 -8.64 -14.76 16.71
N MET A 52 -8.22 -13.69 16.02
CA MET A 52 -7.99 -12.36 16.59
C MET A 52 -9.29 -11.69 17.09
N GLY A 53 -10.45 -12.10 16.58
CA GLY A 53 -11.77 -11.54 16.89
C GLY A 53 -12.39 -10.69 15.78
N GLY A 54 -11.78 -10.67 14.59
CA GLY A 54 -12.29 -10.05 13.38
C GLY A 54 -13.47 -10.82 12.75
N MET A 55 -14.02 -10.27 11.66
CA MET A 55 -15.10 -10.86 10.90
C MET A 55 -14.77 -10.96 9.41
N ASN A 56 -14.89 -12.17 8.86
CA ASN A 56 -14.83 -12.41 7.42
C ASN A 56 -16.17 -12.13 6.73
N ASN A 57 -16.13 -11.85 5.43
CA ASN A 57 -17.31 -11.76 4.56
C ASN A 57 -18.41 -10.80 5.06
N CYS A 58 -18.03 -9.70 5.73
CA CYS A 58 -18.96 -8.67 6.16
C CYS A 58 -18.91 -7.45 5.23
N ALA A 59 -20.07 -6.86 4.97
CA ALA A 59 -20.18 -5.67 4.12
C ALA A 59 -19.73 -4.43 4.88
N CYS A 60 -18.94 -3.57 4.24
CA CYS A 60 -18.36 -2.38 4.86
C CYS A 60 -19.38 -1.36 5.38
N GLN A 61 -20.61 -1.38 4.85
CA GLN A 61 -21.69 -0.51 5.33
C GLN A 61 -22.35 -1.03 6.61
N ASN A 62 -22.03 -2.24 7.05
CA ASN A 62 -22.56 -2.78 8.29
C ASN A 62 -21.72 -2.25 9.48
N ALA A 63 -22.33 -1.43 10.33
CA ALA A 63 -21.69 -0.85 11.52
C ALA A 63 -21.17 -1.88 12.54
N THR A 64 -21.58 -3.14 12.44
CA THR A 64 -21.07 -4.25 13.29
C THR A 64 -19.98 -5.08 12.61
N CYS A 65 -19.59 -4.74 11.38
CA CYS A 65 -18.55 -5.43 10.62
C CYS A 65 -17.17 -5.12 11.18
N ILE A 66 -16.49 -6.14 11.70
CA ILE A 66 -15.09 -6.06 12.14
C ILE A 66 -14.20 -6.57 10.98
N GLY A 67 -14.38 -5.97 9.81
CA GLY A 67 -13.71 -6.39 8.57
C GLY A 67 -12.48 -5.56 8.20
N SER A 68 -12.14 -4.53 8.97
CA SER A 68 -10.99 -3.64 8.71
C SER A 68 -10.26 -3.36 10.02
N GLU A 69 -8.99 -2.95 9.96
CA GLU A 69 -8.19 -2.66 11.15
C GLU A 69 -8.83 -1.58 12.04
N ALA A 70 -9.38 -0.51 11.45
CA ALA A 70 -10.08 0.52 12.21
C ALA A 70 -11.26 -0.05 13.01
N ALA A 71 -12.07 -0.90 12.36
CA ALA A 71 -13.21 -1.55 13.01
C ALA A 71 -12.77 -2.55 14.10
N PHE A 72 -11.66 -3.24 13.89
CA PHE A 72 -11.05 -4.14 14.86
C PHE A 72 -10.54 -3.40 16.09
N ALA A 73 -9.79 -2.32 15.88
CA ALA A 73 -9.30 -1.46 16.96
C ALA A 73 -10.46 -0.84 17.76
N GLN A 74 -11.53 -0.41 17.09
CA GLN A 74 -12.72 0.12 17.74
C GLN A 74 -13.47 -0.94 18.58
N ALA A 75 -13.49 -2.19 18.13
CA ALA A 75 -14.14 -3.29 18.84
C ALA A 75 -13.33 -3.77 20.07
N TYR A 76 -12.00 -3.66 20.01
CA TYR A 76 -11.09 -4.20 21.03
C TYR A 76 -10.01 -3.19 21.48
N PRO A 77 -10.37 -1.96 21.89
CA PRO A 77 -9.40 -0.88 22.13
C PRO A 77 -8.39 -1.22 23.24
N ASP A 78 -8.75 -2.08 24.20
CA ASP A 78 -7.88 -2.45 25.32
C ASP A 78 -6.87 -3.56 24.98
N THR A 79 -7.09 -4.31 23.89
CA THR A 79 -6.26 -5.48 23.54
C THR A 79 -5.65 -5.40 22.14
N VAL A 80 -6.10 -4.45 21.31
CA VAL A 80 -5.69 -4.33 19.90
C VAL A 80 -4.17 -4.29 19.74
N ASP A 81 -3.46 -3.50 20.55
CA ASP A 81 -2.00 -3.37 20.45
C ASP A 81 -1.28 -4.70 20.68
N ALA A 82 -1.70 -5.46 21.69
CA ALA A 82 -1.09 -6.75 22.00
C ALA A 82 -1.40 -7.80 20.93
N THR A 83 -2.64 -7.84 20.44
CA THR A 83 -3.06 -8.77 19.39
C THR A 83 -2.34 -8.47 18.07
N MET A 84 -2.24 -7.19 17.69
CA MET A 84 -1.54 -6.79 16.46
C MET A 84 -0.03 -7.00 16.57
N GLN A 85 0.57 -6.83 17.76
CA GLN A 85 1.98 -7.16 17.98
C GLN A 85 2.27 -8.65 17.76
N GLU A 86 1.40 -9.56 18.24
CA GLU A 86 1.53 -11.00 18.01
C GLU A 86 1.44 -11.35 16.53
N HIS A 87 0.49 -10.74 15.82
CA HIS A 87 0.36 -10.87 14.37
C HIS A 87 1.60 -10.37 13.64
N TRP A 88 2.06 -9.14 13.91
CA TRP A 88 3.25 -8.58 13.28
C TRP A 88 4.50 -9.43 13.51
N ASP A 89 4.62 -10.04 14.69
CA ASP A 89 5.77 -10.85 15.04
C ASP A 89 5.80 -12.21 14.34
N SER A 90 4.62 -12.78 14.06
CA SER A 90 4.48 -14.12 13.50
C SER A 90 4.22 -14.14 11.99
N TRP A 91 3.46 -13.18 11.46
CA TRP A 91 3.10 -13.12 10.04
C TRP A 91 4.26 -12.78 9.12
N PHE A 92 5.22 -11.96 9.54
CA PHE A 92 6.46 -11.77 8.79
C PHE A 92 7.64 -11.77 9.76
N ASN A 93 8.54 -12.72 9.59
CA ASN A 93 9.68 -12.91 10.49
C ASN A 93 10.94 -13.38 9.72
N GLN A 94 12.01 -13.73 10.44
CA GLN A 94 13.29 -14.10 9.82
C GLN A 94 13.18 -15.29 8.87
N ASP A 95 12.33 -16.28 9.18
CA ASP A 95 12.17 -17.46 8.32
C ASP A 95 11.57 -17.07 6.96
N ASP A 96 10.69 -16.07 6.93
CA ASP A 96 10.14 -15.53 5.68
C ASP A 96 11.21 -14.76 4.90
N VAL A 97 12.04 -13.97 5.58
CA VAL A 97 13.17 -13.25 4.94
C VAL A 97 14.16 -14.24 4.31
N ASP A 98 14.51 -15.30 5.04
CA ASP A 98 15.42 -16.35 4.56
C ASP A 98 14.81 -17.07 3.34
N ALA A 99 13.50 -17.37 3.37
CA ALA A 99 12.80 -17.98 2.25
C ALA A 99 12.76 -17.08 1.00
N LEU A 100 12.60 -15.76 1.18
CA LEU A 100 12.64 -14.80 0.08
C LEU A 100 14.04 -14.69 -0.53
N ALA A 101 15.09 -14.64 0.31
CA ALA A 101 16.47 -14.64 -0.15
C ALA A 101 16.81 -15.94 -0.92
N ASP A 102 16.38 -17.09 -0.41
CA ASP A 102 16.54 -18.40 -1.07
C ASP A 102 15.79 -18.51 -2.41
N ALA A 103 14.70 -17.76 -2.56
CA ALA A 103 13.93 -17.61 -3.80
C ALA A 103 14.46 -16.51 -4.74
N GLY A 104 15.61 -15.90 -4.42
CA GLY A 104 16.26 -14.88 -5.25
C GLY A 104 15.52 -13.54 -5.32
N ILE A 105 14.57 -13.29 -4.42
CA ILE A 105 13.83 -12.02 -4.34
C ILE A 105 14.80 -10.91 -3.95
N ASN A 106 14.73 -9.78 -4.65
CA ASN A 106 15.64 -8.65 -4.45
C ASN A 106 14.97 -7.36 -3.97
N THR A 107 13.64 -7.29 -4.06
CA THR A 107 12.85 -6.12 -3.67
C THR A 107 11.59 -6.56 -2.94
N VAL A 108 11.20 -5.85 -1.88
CA VAL A 108 9.87 -5.98 -1.29
C VAL A 108 9.10 -4.65 -1.38
N ARG A 109 7.79 -4.74 -1.58
CA ARG A 109 6.87 -3.62 -1.37
C ARG A 109 6.10 -3.87 -0.09
N ILE A 110 6.09 -2.88 0.81
CA ILE A 110 5.56 -3.02 2.16
C ILE A 110 4.35 -2.09 2.31
N PRO A 111 3.11 -2.63 2.31
CA PRO A 111 1.91 -1.88 2.63
C PRO A 111 1.93 -1.30 4.04
N LEU A 112 1.80 0.03 4.17
CA LEU A 112 1.81 0.74 5.45
C LEU A 112 0.54 1.59 5.63
N GLY A 113 0.00 1.57 6.85
CA GLY A 113 -1.02 2.52 7.28
C GLY A 113 -0.43 3.81 7.83
N TYR A 114 -1.16 4.92 7.68
CA TYR A 114 -0.73 6.20 8.23
C TYR A 114 -0.58 6.18 9.76
N TRP A 115 -1.34 5.28 10.44
CA TRP A 115 -1.33 5.10 11.89
C TRP A 115 -0.01 4.54 12.44
N LEU A 116 0.92 4.08 11.59
CA LEU A 116 2.30 3.80 12.01
C LEU A 116 2.99 5.06 12.58
N VAL A 117 2.56 6.24 12.14
CA VAL A 117 2.88 7.51 12.79
C VAL A 117 1.73 7.82 13.74
N GLU A 118 1.83 7.32 14.97
CA GLU A 118 0.72 7.30 15.95
C GLU A 118 0.14 8.70 16.22
N GLN A 119 0.97 9.75 16.13
CA GLN A 119 0.57 11.16 16.32
C GLN A 119 -0.37 11.68 15.21
N LEU A 120 -0.50 10.96 14.09
CA LEU A 120 -1.45 11.31 13.05
C LEU A 120 -2.85 10.80 13.35
N VAL A 121 -3.05 9.83 14.23
CA VAL A 121 -4.38 9.29 14.56
C VAL A 121 -5.17 10.36 15.31
N ASP A 122 -6.30 10.77 14.74
CA ASP A 122 -7.19 11.79 15.29
C ASP A 122 -8.20 11.14 16.24
N GLU A 123 -7.76 10.89 17.47
CA GLU A 123 -8.60 10.29 18.52
C GLU A 123 -9.85 11.16 18.83
N ASP A 124 -9.76 12.48 18.67
CA ASP A 124 -10.89 13.42 18.85
C ASP A 124 -11.96 13.26 17.76
N ALA A 125 -11.56 12.90 16.54
CA ALA A 125 -12.46 12.50 15.45
C ALA A 125 -12.96 11.04 15.57
N GLY A 126 -12.54 10.32 16.62
CA GLY A 126 -12.94 8.94 16.87
C GLY A 126 -12.11 7.89 16.12
N GLU A 127 -10.95 8.27 15.59
CA GLU A 127 -10.03 7.30 14.99
C GLU A 127 -9.34 6.47 16.09
N ILE A 128 -9.35 5.15 15.94
CA ILE A 128 -8.63 4.22 16.81
C ILE A 128 -7.92 3.23 15.91
N PHE A 129 -6.62 3.06 16.11
CA PHE A 129 -5.76 2.14 15.37
C PHE A 129 -4.73 1.51 16.30
N PRO A 130 -4.18 0.33 15.94
CA PRO A 130 -3.13 -0.31 16.72
C PRO A 130 -1.85 0.53 16.77
N LYS A 131 -1.21 0.54 17.94
CA LYS A 131 0.07 1.21 18.23
C LYS A 131 1.22 0.20 18.18
N GLY A 132 2.43 0.67 17.89
CA GLY A 132 3.66 -0.13 17.85
C GLY A 132 4.13 -0.59 16.46
N GLY A 133 3.34 -0.38 15.40
CA GLY A 133 3.66 -0.85 14.03
C GLY A 133 5.01 -0.36 13.49
N MET A 134 5.46 0.84 13.89
CA MET A 134 6.79 1.37 13.53
C MET A 134 7.94 0.48 14.03
N LYS A 135 7.80 -0.14 15.21
CA LYS A 135 8.81 -1.07 15.75
C LYS A 135 8.88 -2.35 14.92
N ALA A 136 7.72 -2.87 14.50
CA ALA A 136 7.64 -4.03 13.63
C ALA A 136 8.26 -3.74 12.25
N LEU A 137 7.94 -2.59 11.64
CA LEU A 137 8.55 -2.14 10.39
C LEU A 137 10.06 -2.07 10.49
N ARG A 138 10.57 -1.40 11.53
CA ARG A 138 12.01 -1.25 11.78
C ARG A 138 12.71 -2.60 11.89
N ARG A 139 12.14 -3.56 12.63
CA ARG A 139 12.65 -4.93 12.76
C ARG A 139 12.72 -5.63 11.40
N GLY A 140 11.64 -5.61 10.62
CA GLY A 140 11.63 -6.28 9.32
C GLY A 140 12.60 -5.65 8.31
N LEU A 141 12.73 -4.32 8.31
CA LEU A 141 13.71 -3.64 7.45
C LEU A 141 15.16 -3.97 7.81
N GLU A 142 15.49 -4.11 9.10
CA GLU A 142 16.81 -4.59 9.55
C GLU A 142 17.10 -5.98 8.95
N GLN A 143 16.15 -6.92 9.05
CA GLN A 143 16.30 -8.27 8.52
C GLN A 143 16.43 -8.31 6.99
N LEU A 144 15.62 -7.51 6.29
CA LEU A 144 15.67 -7.37 4.83
C LEU A 144 17.00 -6.77 4.36
N ASN A 145 17.52 -5.77 5.08
CA ASN A 145 18.81 -5.16 4.78
C ASN A 145 19.95 -6.17 4.93
N GLU A 146 19.95 -6.98 5.99
CA GLU A 146 20.94 -8.05 6.20
C GLU A 146 20.90 -9.11 5.09
N ALA A 147 19.72 -9.36 4.51
CA ALA A 147 19.53 -10.25 3.37
C ALA A 147 19.86 -9.61 2.00
N GLY A 148 20.15 -8.31 1.95
CA GLY A 148 20.41 -7.58 0.71
C GLY A 148 19.15 -7.33 -0.14
N ILE A 149 17.97 -7.31 0.49
CA ILE A 149 16.67 -7.06 -0.15
C ILE A 149 16.28 -5.60 0.08
N VAL A 150 16.02 -4.86 -1.00
CA VAL A 150 15.60 -3.45 -0.91
C VAL A 150 14.10 -3.31 -0.67
N ALA A 151 13.66 -2.20 -0.09
CA ALA A 151 12.27 -1.96 0.27
C ALA A 151 11.67 -0.72 -0.41
N ILE A 152 10.40 -0.87 -0.83
CA ILE A 152 9.48 0.22 -1.17
C ILE A 152 8.51 0.37 -0.01
N LEU A 153 8.47 1.55 0.59
CA LEU A 153 7.47 1.88 1.61
C LEU A 153 6.21 2.39 0.90
N ASP A 154 5.14 1.62 0.96
CA ASP A 154 3.88 1.96 0.29
C ASP A 154 2.89 2.58 1.27
N HIS A 155 2.49 3.83 1.02
CA HIS A 155 1.44 4.50 1.79
C HIS A 155 0.06 3.93 1.42
N HIS A 156 -0.16 2.71 1.89
CA HIS A 156 -1.22 1.83 1.43
C HIS A 156 -2.59 2.21 1.97
N ALA A 157 -2.63 2.66 3.22
CA ALA A 157 -3.82 3.18 3.86
C ALA A 157 -3.56 4.60 4.37
N VAL A 158 -4.06 5.58 3.62
CA VAL A 158 -3.88 7.01 3.90
C VAL A 158 -4.98 7.55 4.83
N PRO A 159 -4.77 8.69 5.50
CA PRO A 159 -5.81 9.33 6.32
C PRO A 159 -7.12 9.52 5.57
N GLY A 160 -8.24 9.16 6.20
CA GLY A 160 -9.57 9.29 5.61
C GLY A 160 -9.96 8.22 4.58
N ALA A 161 -9.10 7.24 4.29
CA ALA A 161 -9.25 6.21 3.26
C ALA A 161 -9.41 6.78 1.83
N GLN A 162 -8.63 6.24 0.89
CA GLN A 162 -8.60 6.66 -0.51
C GLN A 162 -9.51 5.83 -1.41
N ALA A 163 -9.98 4.68 -0.97
CA ALA A 163 -10.71 3.72 -1.80
C ALA A 163 -12.09 3.40 -1.24
N VAL A 164 -13.04 3.14 -2.14
CA VAL A 164 -14.44 2.87 -1.80
C VAL A 164 -14.59 1.40 -1.40
N ASN A 165 -15.04 1.16 -0.17
CA ASN A 165 -15.34 -0.17 0.38
C ASN A 165 -14.17 -1.16 0.30
N GLN A 166 -12.95 -0.69 0.56
CA GLN A 166 -11.76 -1.52 0.58
C GLN A 166 -11.16 -1.62 1.98
N GLN A 167 -10.90 -2.86 2.43
CA GLN A 167 -10.26 -3.13 3.72
C GLN A 167 -8.80 -2.69 3.73
N PHE A 168 -8.10 -2.79 2.59
CA PHE A 168 -6.71 -2.38 2.45
C PHE A 168 -6.48 -0.89 2.72
N ALA A 169 -7.54 -0.07 2.69
CA ALA A 169 -7.48 1.36 3.03
C ALA A 169 -7.52 1.62 4.55
N GLY A 170 -7.43 0.57 5.39
CA GLY A 170 -7.43 0.63 6.85
C GLY A 170 -8.82 0.85 7.48
N THR A 171 -9.61 1.72 6.87
CA THR A 171 -11.03 1.96 7.19
C THR A 171 -11.86 1.62 5.97
N CYS A 172 -12.77 0.65 6.09
CA CYS A 172 -13.67 0.33 4.99
C CYS A 172 -14.87 1.30 4.95
N THR A 173 -14.90 2.23 3.98
CA THR A 173 -15.93 3.28 3.88
C THR A 173 -16.51 3.40 2.46
N PRO A 174 -17.83 3.65 2.29
CA PRO A 174 -18.40 3.95 0.99
C PRO A 174 -18.07 5.37 0.49
N THR A 175 -17.55 6.24 1.36
CA THR A 175 -17.27 7.64 1.04
C THR A 175 -15.86 8.01 1.53
N PRO A 176 -14.84 7.80 0.67
CA PRO A 176 -13.47 8.23 0.91
C PRO A 176 -13.40 9.69 1.37
N GLN A 177 -12.64 9.96 2.43
CA GLN A 177 -12.38 11.32 2.95
C GLN A 177 -10.94 11.79 2.65
N PHE A 178 -10.11 10.94 2.03
CA PHE A 178 -8.75 11.30 1.68
C PHE A 178 -8.64 12.56 0.81
N TYR A 179 -9.56 12.75 -0.13
CA TYR A 179 -9.55 13.85 -1.12
C TYR A 179 -10.02 15.19 -0.54
N THR A 180 -9.42 15.60 0.59
CA THR A 180 -9.71 16.83 1.31
C THR A 180 -8.39 17.46 1.77
N ASP A 181 -8.37 18.79 1.91
CA ASP A 181 -7.16 19.50 2.38
C ASP A 181 -6.66 18.95 3.73
N TYR A 182 -7.57 18.61 4.63
CA TYR A 182 -7.25 18.02 5.94
C TYR A 182 -6.48 16.71 5.84
N ASN A 183 -6.99 15.74 5.06
CA ASN A 183 -6.38 14.43 4.97
C ASN A 183 -5.16 14.40 4.02
N PHE A 184 -5.12 15.27 3.00
CA PHE A 184 -3.90 15.50 2.24
C PHE A 184 -2.77 16.03 3.12
N HIS A 185 -3.06 17.01 3.99
CA HIS A 185 -2.07 17.55 4.92
C HIS A 185 -1.49 16.47 5.85
N ARG A 186 -2.35 15.66 6.47
CA ARG A 186 -1.93 14.52 7.32
C ARG A 186 -1.09 13.49 6.56
N ALA A 187 -1.45 13.18 5.31
CA ALA A 187 -0.67 12.29 4.45
C ALA A 187 0.73 12.87 4.10
N LEU A 188 0.84 14.19 3.95
CA LEU A 188 2.14 14.85 3.74
C LEU A 188 2.98 14.88 5.01
N ILE A 189 2.39 15.00 6.20
CA ILE A 189 3.13 14.83 7.47
C ILE A 189 3.71 13.42 7.56
N TRP A 190 2.92 12.39 7.23
CA TRP A 190 3.42 11.01 7.15
C TRP A 190 4.61 10.92 6.18
N THR A 191 4.48 11.51 4.99
CA THR A 191 5.55 11.57 3.99
C THR A 191 6.82 12.19 4.55
N ALA A 192 6.71 13.30 5.28
CA ALA A 192 7.85 13.97 5.89
C ALA A 192 8.55 13.08 6.93
N VAL A 193 7.78 12.40 7.77
CA VAL A 193 8.28 11.48 8.80
C VAL A 193 9.00 10.28 8.15
N MET A 194 8.34 9.61 7.21
CA MET A 194 8.90 8.42 6.55
C MET A 194 10.14 8.75 5.72
N THR A 195 10.17 9.92 5.07
CA THR A 195 11.38 10.39 4.37
C THR A 195 12.52 10.59 5.35
N ALA A 196 12.29 11.30 6.46
CA ALA A 196 13.34 11.61 7.42
C ALA A 196 13.93 10.34 8.04
N ILE A 197 13.09 9.41 8.53
CA ILE A 197 13.58 8.15 9.13
C ILE A 197 14.36 7.30 8.12
N SER A 198 13.95 7.29 6.84
CA SER A 198 14.65 6.56 5.77
C SER A 198 16.09 7.04 5.54
N HIS A 199 16.39 8.29 5.89
CA HIS A 199 17.75 8.83 5.77
C HIS A 199 18.58 8.74 7.06
N VAL A 200 17.95 8.59 8.23
CA VAL A 200 18.62 8.79 9.54
C VAL A 200 18.60 7.57 10.47
N ASP A 201 17.65 6.64 10.33
CA ASP A 201 17.64 5.36 11.07
C ASP A 201 18.30 4.26 10.22
N PRO A 202 19.44 3.68 10.64
CA PRO A 202 20.13 2.62 9.90
C PRO A 202 19.27 1.39 9.59
N ALA A 203 18.21 1.14 10.37
CA ALA A 203 17.26 0.07 10.07
C ALA A 203 16.59 0.26 8.69
N PHE A 204 16.48 1.50 8.23
CA PHE A 204 15.84 1.86 6.95
C PHE A 204 16.85 1.96 5.80
N GLU A 205 18.09 1.47 5.96
CA GLU A 205 19.13 1.55 4.92
C GLU A 205 18.71 0.86 3.60
N SER A 206 17.90 -0.20 3.68
CA SER A 206 17.36 -0.90 2.51
C SER A 206 16.22 -0.15 1.81
N VAL A 207 15.71 0.94 2.38
CA VAL A 207 14.61 1.71 1.78
C VAL A 207 15.11 2.57 0.63
N VAL A 208 14.60 2.28 -0.56
CA VAL A 208 15.00 2.99 -1.79
C VAL A 208 13.88 3.85 -2.37
N SER A 209 12.63 3.63 -1.94
CA SER A 209 11.47 4.30 -2.51
C SER A 209 10.32 4.44 -1.51
N ILE A 210 9.53 5.52 -1.67
CA ILE A 210 8.29 5.76 -0.94
C ILE A 210 7.17 6.01 -1.96
N GLN A 211 6.08 5.26 -1.88
CA GLN A 211 4.89 5.43 -2.72
C GLN A 211 3.91 6.42 -2.09
N ALA A 212 3.42 7.37 -2.88
CA ALA A 212 2.58 8.47 -2.38
C ALA A 212 1.23 7.98 -1.82
N VAL A 213 0.59 7.06 -2.52
CA VAL A 213 -0.69 6.44 -2.16
C VAL A 213 -0.93 5.20 -3.02
N ASN A 214 -1.46 4.14 -2.42
CA ASN A 214 -1.93 2.94 -3.11
C ASN A 214 -3.35 3.13 -3.69
N GLU A 215 -3.59 2.62 -4.90
CA GLU A 215 -4.94 2.39 -5.48
C GLU A 215 -6.02 3.46 -5.17
N VAL A 216 -5.76 4.71 -5.57
CA VAL A 216 -6.78 5.77 -5.51
C VAL A 216 -8.02 5.43 -6.33
N VAL A 217 -9.16 6.08 -6.09
CA VAL A 217 -10.34 5.97 -6.97
C VAL A 217 -9.94 6.22 -8.44
N MET A 218 -10.27 5.26 -9.31
CA MET A 218 -9.86 5.29 -10.72
C MET A 218 -10.56 6.39 -11.54
N ASP A 219 -11.79 6.74 -11.19
CA ASP A 219 -12.49 7.86 -11.83
C ASP A 219 -11.88 9.19 -11.35
N SER A 220 -11.12 9.87 -12.22
CA SER A 220 -10.45 11.14 -11.88
C SER A 220 -11.41 12.25 -11.48
N SER A 221 -12.68 12.18 -11.86
CA SER A 221 -13.69 13.16 -11.42
C SER A 221 -14.02 13.06 -9.92
N GLN A 222 -13.68 11.93 -9.29
CA GLN A 222 -13.92 11.64 -7.88
C GLN A 222 -12.68 11.87 -7.00
N THR A 223 -11.57 12.35 -7.57
CA THR A 223 -10.32 12.61 -6.84
C THR A 223 -9.88 14.08 -6.94
N PRO A 224 -10.70 15.03 -6.45
CA PRO A 224 -10.38 16.45 -6.53
C PRO A 224 -9.06 16.76 -5.81
N GLY A 225 -8.24 17.63 -6.40
CA GLY A 225 -6.97 18.07 -5.82
C GLY A 225 -5.83 17.04 -5.86
N TYR A 226 -6.07 15.82 -6.35
CA TYR A 226 -5.07 14.74 -6.31
C TYR A 226 -3.75 15.06 -7.03
N GLY A 227 -3.81 15.74 -8.18
CA GLY A 227 -2.61 16.17 -8.89
C GLY A 227 -1.75 17.19 -8.13
N GLU A 228 -2.35 18.05 -7.30
CA GLU A 228 -1.60 18.97 -6.44
C GLU A 228 -1.04 18.23 -5.22
N PHE A 229 -1.78 17.25 -4.67
CA PHE A 229 -1.25 16.34 -3.65
C PHE A 229 0.02 15.62 -4.15
N GLN A 230 0.02 15.08 -5.37
CA GLN A 230 1.21 14.44 -5.96
C GLN A 230 2.41 15.40 -6.04
N LYS A 231 2.18 16.65 -6.47
CA LYS A 231 3.22 17.69 -6.51
C LYS A 231 3.75 18.02 -5.11
N ASN A 232 2.86 18.11 -4.13
CA ASN A 232 3.23 18.40 -2.74
C ASN A 232 3.92 17.21 -2.06
N PHE A 233 3.59 15.98 -2.42
CA PHE A 233 4.30 14.77 -1.98
C PHE A 233 5.78 14.85 -2.38
N VAL A 234 6.08 15.09 -3.67
CA VAL A 234 7.48 15.23 -4.13
C VAL A 234 8.16 16.40 -3.43
N ARG A 235 7.52 17.57 -3.36
CA ARG A 235 8.09 18.74 -2.67
C ARG A 235 8.38 18.45 -1.20
N THR A 236 7.53 17.69 -0.51
CA THR A 236 7.74 17.28 0.89
C THR A 236 9.00 16.43 1.02
N VAL A 237 9.14 15.39 0.20
CA VAL A 237 10.35 14.54 0.17
C VAL A 237 11.60 15.39 -0.03
N ARG A 238 11.61 16.24 -1.07
CA ARG A 238 12.77 17.10 -1.37
C ARG A 238 13.03 18.14 -0.29
N ALA A 239 11.99 18.69 0.34
CA ALA A 239 12.16 19.65 1.43
C ALA A 239 12.84 19.01 2.64
N VAL A 240 12.46 17.78 3.01
CA VAL A 240 13.11 17.01 4.08
C VAL A 240 14.56 16.70 3.73
N GLU A 241 14.85 16.21 2.52
CA GLU A 241 16.22 15.93 2.06
C GLU A 241 17.12 17.19 2.08
N VAL A 242 16.59 18.34 1.64
CA VAL A 242 17.29 19.63 1.72
C VAL A 242 17.58 20.01 3.19
N LEU A 243 16.63 19.80 4.09
CA LEU A 243 16.81 20.09 5.53
C LEU A 243 17.81 19.13 6.20
N LEU A 244 17.93 17.90 5.72
CA LEU A 244 18.95 16.93 6.14
C LEU A 244 20.32 17.18 5.51
N GLY A 245 20.41 18.05 4.51
CA GLY A 245 21.65 18.53 3.89
C GLY A 245 22.05 17.83 2.59
N LEU A 246 21.16 17.04 1.97
CA LEU A 246 21.43 16.38 0.68
C LEU A 246 21.42 17.39 -0.50
N GLY A 247 20.78 18.55 -0.33
CA GLY A 247 20.53 19.48 -1.42
C GLY A 247 19.39 18.98 -2.31
N LEU A 248 19.39 19.38 -3.58
CA LEU A 248 18.46 18.86 -4.57
C LEU A 248 19.12 17.90 -5.54
N PRO A 249 18.34 16.96 -6.11
CA PRO A 249 18.79 16.14 -7.21
C PRO A 249 19.25 17.00 -8.39
N ASP A 250 20.27 16.54 -9.12
CA ASP A 250 20.79 17.23 -10.31
C ASP A 250 19.73 17.44 -11.41
N SER A 251 18.68 16.62 -11.44
CA SER A 251 17.54 16.75 -12.36
C SER A 251 16.54 17.83 -11.97
N ALA A 252 16.68 18.46 -10.80
CA ALA A 252 15.79 19.53 -10.37
C ALA A 252 15.89 20.76 -11.31
N PRO A 253 14.78 21.47 -11.57
CA PRO A 253 14.80 22.69 -12.38
C PRO A 253 15.82 23.72 -11.87
N ALA A 254 16.56 24.36 -12.78
CA ALA A 254 17.64 25.27 -12.44
C ALA A 254 17.17 26.46 -11.58
N GLU A 255 15.94 26.94 -11.80
CA GLU A 255 15.31 28.00 -11.02
C GLU A 255 15.13 27.60 -9.55
N LEU A 256 14.83 26.33 -9.33
CA LEU A 256 14.65 25.77 -8.01
C LEU A 256 16.00 25.60 -7.30
N SER A 257 16.99 25.04 -7.99
CA SER A 257 18.36 24.89 -7.47
C SER A 257 19.02 26.25 -7.16
N ALA A 258 18.81 27.26 -7.99
CA ALA A 258 19.32 28.62 -7.77
C ALA A 258 18.66 29.33 -6.58
N SER A 259 17.44 28.94 -6.23
CA SER A 259 16.71 29.49 -5.07
C SER A 259 17.18 28.90 -3.73
N ILE A 260 17.87 27.75 -3.75
CA ILE A 260 18.49 27.17 -2.55
C ILE A 260 19.80 27.90 -2.28
N SER A 261 19.69 29.09 -1.71
CA SER A 261 20.80 29.84 -1.14
C SER A 261 20.70 29.79 0.38
N ILE A 262 20.93 28.61 0.95
CA ILE A 262 20.97 28.46 2.42
C ILE A 262 22.31 27.87 2.84
N SER A 263 22.95 28.58 3.77
CA SER A 263 23.93 28.04 4.71
C SER A 263 23.24 27.00 5.61
N VAL A 264 22.80 25.86 5.04
CA VAL A 264 22.09 24.79 5.76
C VAL A 264 22.99 24.23 6.87
N SER A 265 24.29 24.31 6.62
CA SER A 265 25.39 24.07 7.54
C SER A 265 25.37 24.92 8.81
N ASP A 266 24.74 26.11 8.80
CA ASP A 266 24.61 26.97 9.99
C ASP A 266 23.23 26.87 10.66
N SER A 267 22.18 26.47 9.94
CA SER A 267 20.84 26.26 10.51
C SER A 267 20.71 24.94 11.29
N LEU A 268 21.40 23.87 10.86
CA LEU A 268 21.53 22.64 11.66
C LEU A 268 22.44 22.83 12.89
N LYS A 269 23.28 23.88 12.92
CA LYS A 269 24.00 24.30 14.14
C LYS A 269 23.12 25.03 15.14
N VAL A 270 21.87 25.37 14.79
CA VAL A 270 20.84 25.81 15.75
C VAL A 270 20.27 24.57 16.47
N LYS A 271 21.17 23.74 17.03
CA LYS A 271 20.89 22.72 18.05
C LYS A 271 20.65 23.35 19.44
N ALA A 272 20.39 24.65 19.51
CA ALA A 272 20.33 25.40 20.75
C ALA A 272 19.22 26.45 20.72
N LYS A 273 17.97 26.02 20.97
CA LYS A 273 16.90 26.76 21.69
C LYS A 273 15.45 26.31 21.39
N GLY A 274 15.23 25.32 20.51
CA GLY A 274 13.89 24.76 20.32
C GLY A 274 12.91 25.65 19.54
N ASP A 275 13.40 26.58 18.72
CA ASP A 275 12.56 27.44 17.87
C ASP A 275 12.77 27.11 16.38
N PHE A 276 12.34 25.91 15.98
CA PHE A 276 12.32 25.48 14.58
C PHE A 276 11.32 26.29 13.74
N SER A 277 10.28 26.82 14.36
CA SER A 277 9.35 27.77 13.75
C SER A 277 10.07 29.02 13.25
N ALA A 278 11.02 29.57 14.02
CA ALA A 278 11.84 30.69 13.57
C ALA A 278 12.80 30.33 12.42
N LEU A 279 13.33 29.09 12.39
CA LEU A 279 14.13 28.60 11.26
C LEU A 279 13.29 28.54 9.98
N LEU A 280 12.12 27.90 10.03
CA LEU A 280 11.19 27.79 8.90
C LEU A 280 10.61 29.16 8.49
N LYS A 281 10.41 30.10 9.43
CA LYS A 281 10.04 31.50 9.14
C LYS A 281 11.19 32.31 8.52
N GLY A 282 12.44 31.88 8.73
CA GLY A 282 13.65 32.47 8.16
C GLY A 282 13.93 32.04 6.72
N ILE A 283 13.31 30.94 6.28
CA ILE A 283 13.25 30.50 4.88
C ILE A 283 12.34 31.48 4.13
N LYS A 284 12.90 32.59 3.64
CA LYS A 284 12.11 33.64 2.98
C LYS A 284 12.18 33.64 1.45
N ASP A 285 13.14 32.94 0.85
CA ASP A 285 13.36 32.99 -0.62
C ASP A 285 13.49 31.61 -1.29
N MET A 286 12.73 30.61 -0.82
CA MET A 286 12.68 29.25 -1.42
C MET A 286 11.31 28.94 -2.04
N ALA A 287 10.75 29.88 -2.79
CA ALA A 287 9.32 29.96 -3.14
C ALA A 287 8.72 28.75 -3.89
N ASN A 288 9.51 27.79 -4.37
CA ASN A 288 9.03 26.71 -5.23
C ASN A 288 8.94 25.31 -4.55
N ILE A 289 9.85 24.93 -3.63
CA ILE A 289 9.70 23.69 -2.84
C ILE A 289 8.95 23.96 -1.53
N PHE A 290 9.36 25.00 -0.80
CA PHE A 290 8.79 25.34 0.50
C PHE A 290 7.58 26.24 0.29
N THR A 291 6.54 25.72 -0.36
CA THR A 291 5.25 26.41 -0.50
C THR A 291 4.61 26.62 0.89
N PRO A 292 3.58 27.47 1.04
CA PRO A 292 2.90 27.64 2.33
C PRO A 292 2.45 26.30 2.94
N GLU A 293 1.93 25.40 2.11
CA GLU A 293 1.51 24.05 2.50
C GLU A 293 2.69 23.23 3.05
N ILE A 294 3.79 23.14 2.27
CA ILE A 294 4.95 22.36 2.69
C ILE A 294 5.59 22.91 3.97
N ARG A 295 5.58 24.24 4.16
CA ARG A 295 6.05 24.82 5.43
C ARG A 295 5.17 24.41 6.60
N SER A 296 3.84 24.37 6.42
CA SER A 296 2.93 23.91 7.47
C SER A 296 3.21 22.44 7.80
N VAL A 297 3.27 21.58 6.78
CA VAL A 297 3.59 20.14 6.93
C VAL A 297 4.87 19.94 7.73
N LEU A 298 5.93 20.68 7.42
CA LEU A 298 7.21 20.57 8.14
C LEU A 298 7.16 21.11 9.58
N ILE A 299 6.32 22.11 9.85
CA ILE A 299 6.10 22.60 11.22
C ILE A 299 5.40 21.50 12.04
N ASP A 300 4.38 20.87 11.47
CA ASP A 300 3.54 19.91 12.17
C ASP A 300 4.20 18.52 12.28
N ALA A 301 5.07 18.17 11.32
CA ALA A 301 5.91 16.97 11.40
C ALA A 301 7.05 17.10 12.43
N PHE A 302 7.54 18.31 12.72
CA PHE A 302 8.75 18.50 13.52
C PHE A 302 8.69 17.90 14.94
N PRO A 303 7.62 18.10 15.74
CA PRO A 303 7.51 17.46 17.04
C PRO A 303 7.63 15.93 16.96
N ILE A 304 7.01 15.32 15.95
CA ILE A 304 7.06 13.88 15.69
C ILE A 304 8.50 13.45 15.38
N LEU A 305 9.18 14.17 14.48
CA LEU A 305 10.58 13.90 14.13
C LEU A 305 11.52 13.99 15.35
N VAL A 306 11.28 14.93 16.27
CA VAL A 306 12.06 15.05 17.51
C VAL A 306 11.82 13.84 18.42
N GLU A 307 10.57 13.45 18.61
CA GLU A 307 10.19 12.29 19.42
C GLU A 307 10.81 10.99 18.90
N MET A 308 10.81 10.82 17.57
CA MET A 308 11.40 9.67 16.88
C MET A 308 12.94 9.75 16.74
N ASN A 309 13.58 10.82 17.25
CA ASN A 309 15.01 11.08 17.06
C ASN A 309 15.45 11.13 15.58
N ALA A 310 14.56 11.56 14.68
CA ALA A 310 14.72 11.58 13.23
C ALA A 310 15.30 12.90 12.67
N ILE A 311 16.03 13.65 13.50
CA ILE A 311 16.68 14.93 13.16
C ILE A 311 18.21 14.85 13.19
N GLN A 312 18.74 13.64 13.18
CA GLN A 312 20.19 13.39 13.16
C GLN A 312 20.76 13.57 11.75
N PRO A 313 22.08 13.75 11.60
CA PRO A 313 22.70 13.73 10.29
C PRO A 313 22.36 12.44 9.54
N PRO A 314 22.09 12.52 8.22
CA PRO A 314 21.73 11.35 7.45
C PRO A 314 22.92 10.37 7.34
N PHE A 315 22.63 9.08 7.39
CA PHE A 315 23.59 8.04 7.03
C PHE A 315 23.55 7.76 5.52
N ASN A 316 22.36 7.89 4.90
CA ASN A 316 22.15 7.74 3.46
C ASN A 316 22.06 9.13 2.80
N CYS A 317 22.98 9.40 1.86
CA CYS A 317 23.03 10.64 1.10
C CYS A 317 22.45 10.54 -0.31
N GLU A 318 21.82 9.41 -0.66
CA GLU A 318 21.10 9.26 -1.92
C GLU A 318 19.66 9.73 -1.78
N HIS A 319 19.13 10.32 -2.85
CA HIS A 319 17.77 10.80 -2.91
C HIS A 319 16.76 9.65 -2.99
N ILE A 320 15.75 9.65 -2.12
CA ILE A 320 14.65 8.65 -2.15
C ILE A 320 13.91 8.74 -3.48
N ILE A 321 13.56 7.59 -4.05
CA ILE A 321 12.74 7.50 -5.26
C ILE A 321 11.27 7.72 -4.89
N THR A 322 10.66 8.78 -5.40
CA THR A 322 9.22 9.01 -5.23
C THR A 322 8.43 8.10 -6.17
N ASN A 323 7.54 7.27 -5.61
CA ASN A 323 6.77 6.28 -6.35
C ASN A 323 5.28 6.64 -6.40
N PHE A 324 4.60 6.30 -7.50
CA PHE A 324 3.20 6.62 -7.75
C PHE A 324 2.51 5.49 -8.49
N MET A 325 1.20 5.34 -8.26
CA MET A 325 0.35 4.64 -9.22
C MET A 325 0.57 5.25 -10.61
N ASP A 326 0.68 4.41 -11.62
CA ASP A 326 0.95 4.83 -12.99
C ASP A 326 -0.19 5.70 -13.55
N VAL A 327 0.13 6.58 -14.50
CA VAL A 327 -0.86 7.50 -15.11
C VAL A 327 -2.06 6.80 -15.75
N SER A 328 -1.96 5.51 -16.08
CA SER A 328 -3.07 4.74 -16.65
C SER A 328 -3.97 4.08 -15.60
N TRP A 329 -3.64 4.22 -14.30
CA TRP A 329 -4.50 3.83 -13.19
C TRP A 329 -5.84 4.58 -13.20
N GLN A 330 -5.81 5.89 -13.44
CA GLN A 330 -7.02 6.70 -13.53
C GLN A 330 -7.51 6.87 -14.96
N TRP A 331 -8.83 7.03 -15.11
CA TRP A 331 -9.51 7.40 -16.35
C TRP A 331 -10.33 8.68 -16.17
N GLY A 332 -10.74 9.29 -17.28
CA GLY A 332 -11.52 10.53 -17.31
C GLY A 332 -10.74 11.71 -17.89
N ASP A 333 -11.37 12.90 -17.86
CA ASP A 333 -10.84 14.10 -18.53
C ASP A 333 -9.80 14.86 -17.67
N ALA A 334 -9.73 14.59 -16.37
CA ALA A 334 -8.91 15.32 -15.41
C ALA A 334 -7.83 14.44 -14.75
N VAL A 335 -7.37 13.39 -15.46
CA VAL A 335 -6.30 12.50 -14.98
C VAL A 335 -5.02 13.31 -14.75
N ALA A 336 -4.54 13.32 -13.50
CA ALA A 336 -3.25 13.91 -13.16
C ALA A 336 -2.12 12.97 -13.61
N ASN A 337 -1.13 13.51 -14.31
CA ASN A 337 0.07 12.75 -14.64
C ASN A 337 1.14 12.97 -13.57
N PRO A 338 1.53 11.94 -12.79
CA PRO A 338 2.56 12.06 -11.76
C PRO A 338 3.95 12.48 -12.29
N ASP A 339 4.23 12.33 -13.60
CA ASP A 339 5.44 12.88 -14.22
C ASP A 339 5.53 14.40 -14.10
N GLU A 340 4.40 15.10 -14.03
CA GLU A 340 4.38 16.56 -13.82
C GLU A 340 4.84 16.99 -12.42
N ALA A 341 4.92 16.07 -11.47
CA ALA A 341 5.42 16.32 -10.12
C ALA A 341 6.95 16.17 -10.02
N ALA A 342 7.62 15.70 -11.07
CA ALA A 342 9.02 15.27 -11.03
C ALA A 342 9.99 16.36 -10.54
N ILE A 343 10.63 16.09 -9.40
CA ILE A 343 11.81 16.79 -8.90
C ILE A 343 12.73 15.70 -8.32
N GLY A 344 13.60 15.14 -9.15
CA GLY A 344 14.44 14.00 -8.75
C GLY A 344 13.99 12.65 -9.33
N PRO A 345 14.52 11.54 -8.78
CA PRO A 345 14.17 10.21 -9.24
C PRO A 345 12.71 9.88 -8.90
N GLN A 346 11.97 9.39 -9.90
CA GLN A 346 10.61 8.86 -9.74
C GLN A 346 10.51 7.46 -10.31
N ALA A 347 9.53 6.69 -9.84
CA ALA A 347 9.12 5.43 -10.43
C ALA A 347 7.60 5.32 -10.45
N TYR A 348 7.08 4.45 -11.30
CA TYR A 348 5.65 4.30 -11.56
C TYR A 348 5.25 2.84 -11.41
N ASP A 349 4.11 2.65 -10.75
CA ASP A 349 3.59 1.37 -10.29
C ASP A 349 2.27 1.04 -11.00
N ASN A 350 2.24 -0.03 -11.77
CA ASN A 350 1.02 -0.55 -12.38
C ASN A 350 0.56 -1.84 -11.70
N HIS A 351 -0.74 -1.94 -11.42
CA HIS A 351 -1.36 -3.16 -10.94
C HIS A 351 -2.15 -3.81 -12.07
N LEU A 352 -1.91 -5.09 -12.33
CA LEU A 352 -2.62 -5.82 -13.40
C LEU A 352 -3.10 -7.18 -12.93
N TYR A 353 -4.38 -7.26 -12.64
CA TYR A 353 -5.09 -8.48 -12.29
C TYR A 353 -6.07 -8.89 -13.38
N TYR A 354 -6.18 -10.20 -13.64
CA TYR A 354 -7.13 -10.72 -14.62
C TYR A 354 -8.39 -11.33 -13.98
N VAL A 355 -8.33 -11.69 -12.70
CA VAL A 355 -9.43 -12.35 -11.98
C VAL A 355 -10.68 -11.48 -11.81
N PHE A 356 -10.53 -10.15 -11.79
CA PHE A 356 -11.63 -9.20 -11.62
C PHE A 356 -12.36 -8.84 -12.92
N GLY A 357 -11.96 -9.42 -14.06
CA GLY A 357 -12.57 -9.20 -15.37
C GLY A 357 -12.13 -7.89 -16.05
N GLY A 358 -12.72 -7.60 -17.21
CA GLY A 358 -12.48 -6.35 -17.96
C GLY A 358 -11.20 -6.29 -18.80
N VAL A 359 -10.29 -7.26 -18.65
CA VAL A 359 -9.01 -7.28 -19.38
C VAL A 359 -9.09 -8.10 -20.67
N ALA A 360 -9.65 -9.32 -20.60
CA ALA A 360 -9.84 -10.23 -21.73
C ALA A 360 -10.95 -11.24 -21.42
N ASP A 361 -11.43 -11.95 -22.44
CA ASP A 361 -12.41 -13.05 -22.25
C ASP A 361 -11.82 -14.12 -21.30
N PRO A 362 -12.61 -14.70 -20.38
CA PRO A 362 -12.11 -15.58 -19.33
C PRO A 362 -11.82 -17.00 -19.86
N ASN A 363 -10.77 -17.11 -20.68
CA ASN A 363 -10.25 -18.39 -21.17
C ASN A 363 -8.73 -18.32 -21.40
N PRO A 364 -8.04 -19.48 -21.41
CA PRO A 364 -6.59 -19.54 -21.57
C PRO A 364 -6.04 -18.80 -22.80
N ASP A 365 -6.66 -18.95 -23.97
CA ASP A 365 -6.14 -18.37 -25.22
C ASP A 365 -6.24 -16.84 -25.22
N ALA A 366 -7.37 -16.28 -24.77
CA ALA A 366 -7.56 -14.84 -24.69
C ALA A 366 -6.59 -14.17 -23.70
N TYR A 367 -6.37 -14.79 -22.53
CA TYR A 367 -5.44 -14.28 -21.53
C TYR A 367 -4.00 -14.31 -22.03
N MET A 368 -3.57 -15.44 -22.61
CA MET A 368 -2.22 -15.58 -23.18
C MET A 368 -1.98 -14.61 -24.33
N ARG A 369 -2.96 -14.41 -25.23
CA ARG A 369 -2.85 -13.39 -26.29
C ARG A 369 -2.72 -11.98 -25.72
N HIS A 370 -3.54 -11.64 -24.74
CA HIS A 370 -3.50 -10.32 -24.13
C HIS A 370 -2.14 -10.05 -23.46
N ILE A 371 -1.68 -10.93 -22.55
CA ILE A 371 -0.41 -10.71 -21.84
C ILE A 371 0.80 -10.70 -22.79
N CYS A 372 0.82 -11.58 -23.80
CA CYS A 372 1.95 -11.67 -24.73
C CYS A 372 2.04 -10.47 -25.69
N SER A 373 0.90 -9.83 -25.97
CA SER A 373 0.82 -8.61 -26.77
C SER A 373 0.76 -7.33 -25.95
N LEU A 374 0.95 -7.41 -24.62
CA LEU A 374 0.89 -6.26 -23.72
C LEU A 374 1.91 -5.19 -24.15
N ASP A 375 1.40 -3.97 -24.35
CA ASP A 375 2.13 -2.77 -24.80
C ASP A 375 2.10 -1.63 -23.76
N ARG A 376 1.78 -1.96 -22.50
CA ARG A 376 1.64 -1.02 -21.39
C ARG A 376 2.92 -0.22 -21.14
N VAL A 377 4.06 -0.91 -21.04
CA VAL A 377 5.38 -0.30 -20.79
C VAL A 377 5.70 0.74 -21.86
N GLU A 378 5.47 0.40 -23.12
CA GLU A 378 5.74 1.27 -24.26
C GLU A 378 4.78 2.48 -24.30
N LYS A 379 3.50 2.27 -23.96
CA LYS A 379 2.50 3.35 -23.89
C LYS A 379 2.76 4.33 -22.77
N ASP A 380 3.17 3.86 -21.60
CA ASP A 380 3.39 4.70 -20.43
C ASP A 380 4.72 5.45 -20.50
N LEU A 381 5.73 4.85 -21.14
CA LEU A 381 6.96 5.56 -21.54
C LEU A 381 6.64 6.81 -22.38
N ALA A 382 5.70 6.72 -23.31
CA ALA A 382 5.29 7.85 -24.16
C ALA A 382 4.62 8.99 -23.37
N LYS A 383 4.23 8.75 -22.11
CA LYS A 383 3.64 9.73 -21.18
C LYS A 383 4.62 10.17 -20.07
N GLY A 384 5.91 9.81 -20.17
CA GLY A 384 6.91 10.11 -19.15
C GLY A 384 6.87 9.18 -17.93
N ASN A 385 6.00 8.17 -17.91
CA ASN A 385 5.85 7.25 -16.78
C ASN A 385 6.87 6.10 -16.89
N THR A 386 8.15 6.44 -16.71
CA THR A 386 9.27 5.51 -16.71
C THR A 386 10.30 5.85 -15.62
N PRO A 387 10.96 4.88 -14.95
CA PRO A 387 10.74 3.43 -15.05
C PRO A 387 9.37 2.99 -14.53
N LEU A 388 8.68 2.15 -15.31
CA LEU A 388 7.45 1.47 -14.90
C LEU A 388 7.79 0.07 -14.37
N PHE A 389 7.27 -0.31 -13.22
CA PHE A 389 7.23 -1.71 -12.76
C PHE A 389 5.78 -2.13 -12.48
N PHE A 390 5.54 -3.44 -12.46
CA PHE A 390 4.24 -3.98 -12.09
C PHE A 390 4.25 -4.33 -10.60
N GLY A 391 3.83 -3.39 -9.74
CA GLY A 391 3.96 -3.53 -8.28
C GLY A 391 2.96 -4.50 -7.67
N GLU A 392 1.89 -4.82 -8.41
CA GLU A 392 0.97 -5.87 -8.02
C GLU A 392 0.43 -6.66 -9.23
N TRP A 393 0.46 -7.98 -9.10
CA TRP A 393 -0.10 -8.95 -10.02
C TRP A 393 -0.18 -10.32 -9.33
N GLY A 394 -0.99 -11.23 -9.87
CA GLY A 394 -1.15 -12.58 -9.33
C GLY A 394 -1.36 -13.63 -10.41
N LEU A 395 -1.37 -14.91 -10.00
CA LEU A 395 -1.79 -16.01 -10.87
C LEU A 395 -3.32 -16.24 -11.01
N PRO A 396 -4.22 -15.71 -10.15
CA PRO A 396 -5.64 -16.04 -10.26
C PRO A 396 -6.25 -15.53 -11.56
N VAL A 397 -7.16 -16.34 -12.08
CA VAL A 397 -7.86 -16.10 -13.33
C VAL A 397 -9.36 -16.35 -13.18
N ALA A 398 -10.18 -15.77 -14.06
CA ALA A 398 -11.64 -15.92 -14.00
C ALA A 398 -12.17 -17.25 -14.61
N PHE A 399 -11.35 -18.30 -14.61
CA PHE A 399 -11.70 -19.65 -15.09
C PHE A 399 -10.92 -20.71 -14.29
N ASN A 400 -11.30 -21.98 -14.43
CA ASN A 400 -10.60 -23.07 -13.74
C ASN A 400 -9.26 -23.38 -14.43
N ALA A 401 -8.15 -22.82 -13.92
CA ALA A 401 -6.81 -23.02 -14.46
C ALA A 401 -6.20 -24.36 -14.04
N THR A 402 -5.50 -25.03 -14.97
CA THR A 402 -4.63 -26.16 -14.62
C THR A 402 -3.27 -25.66 -14.14
N ASP A 403 -2.52 -26.51 -13.44
CA ASP A 403 -1.18 -26.20 -12.95
C ASP A 403 -0.19 -25.97 -14.12
N GLU A 404 -0.36 -26.68 -15.24
CA GLU A 404 0.42 -26.43 -16.45
C GLU A 404 0.14 -25.04 -17.03
N PHE A 405 -1.14 -24.64 -17.07
CA PHE A 405 -1.51 -23.30 -17.51
C PHE A 405 -0.92 -22.24 -16.57
N LEU A 406 -1.00 -22.42 -15.25
CA LEU A 406 -0.46 -21.43 -14.30
C LEU A 406 1.05 -21.22 -14.43
N ARG A 407 1.81 -22.27 -14.75
CA ARG A 407 3.25 -22.15 -15.03
C ARG A 407 3.50 -21.33 -16.32
N ASP A 408 2.81 -21.66 -17.40
CA ASP A 408 2.96 -20.93 -18.67
C ASP A 408 2.47 -19.47 -18.53
N TRP A 409 1.41 -19.27 -17.74
CA TRP A 409 0.84 -17.97 -17.39
C TRP A 409 1.82 -17.12 -16.57
N ALA A 410 2.46 -17.70 -15.57
CA ALA A 410 3.51 -17.05 -14.78
C ALA A 410 4.67 -16.58 -15.66
N ASP A 411 5.15 -17.42 -16.58
CA ASP A 411 6.24 -17.05 -17.49
C ASP A 411 5.85 -15.93 -18.46
N ALA A 412 4.63 -15.98 -19.01
CA ALA A 412 4.15 -14.95 -19.92
C ALA A 412 4.01 -13.58 -19.21
N GLN A 413 3.50 -13.57 -17.98
CA GLN A 413 3.42 -12.38 -17.14
C GLN A 413 4.82 -11.83 -16.80
N LYS A 414 5.72 -12.66 -16.25
CA LYS A 414 7.12 -12.26 -15.96
C LYS A 414 7.82 -11.70 -17.20
N ARG A 415 7.65 -12.33 -18.36
CA ARG A 415 8.22 -11.87 -19.64
C ARG A 415 7.69 -10.49 -20.04
N ALA A 416 6.37 -10.27 -19.92
CA ALA A 416 5.75 -8.99 -20.26
C ALA A 416 6.20 -7.87 -19.31
N TYR A 417 6.19 -8.14 -18.01
CA TYR A 417 6.51 -7.14 -16.99
C TYR A 417 7.99 -6.79 -16.95
N SER A 418 8.86 -7.75 -17.26
CA SER A 418 10.32 -7.54 -17.35
C SER A 418 10.73 -6.67 -18.55
N LYS A 419 9.82 -6.31 -19.47
CA LYS A 419 10.06 -5.23 -20.45
C LYS A 419 10.26 -3.88 -19.76
N GLY A 420 9.54 -3.64 -18.65
CA GLY A 420 9.70 -2.47 -17.78
C GLY A 420 10.88 -2.62 -16.82
N LYS A 421 10.79 -2.04 -15.63
CA LYS A 421 11.79 -2.15 -14.56
C LYS A 421 11.71 -3.47 -13.81
N GLY A 422 10.60 -4.21 -13.94
CA GLY A 422 10.41 -5.51 -13.32
C GLY A 422 9.00 -5.65 -12.77
N TRP A 423 8.87 -6.51 -11.75
CA TRP A 423 7.59 -6.90 -11.19
C TRP A 423 7.69 -7.21 -9.69
N ILE A 424 6.59 -7.06 -8.99
CA ILE A 424 6.43 -7.37 -7.57
C ILE A 424 5.12 -8.17 -7.43
N PHE A 425 5.22 -9.44 -7.04
CA PHE A 425 4.08 -10.35 -6.98
C PHE A 425 3.21 -10.10 -5.75
N TRP A 426 1.90 -10.07 -5.92
CA TRP A 426 0.94 -10.08 -4.81
C TRP A 426 0.48 -11.53 -4.54
N ASN A 427 0.92 -12.20 -3.47
CA ASN A 427 1.73 -11.75 -2.33
C ASN A 427 2.86 -12.75 -2.00
N PHE A 428 3.78 -12.42 -1.07
CA PHE A 428 4.79 -13.38 -0.63
C PHE A 428 4.16 -14.68 -0.08
N LYS A 429 3.14 -14.53 0.77
CA LYS A 429 2.33 -15.64 1.29
C LYS A 429 0.88 -15.23 1.59
N VAL A 430 0.06 -16.26 1.72
CA VAL A 430 -1.28 -16.22 2.29
C VAL A 430 -1.43 -17.42 3.21
N GLU A 431 -2.40 -17.37 4.11
CA GLU A 431 -2.67 -18.42 5.08
C GLU A 431 -3.03 -19.74 4.40
N LYS A 432 -2.53 -20.85 4.96
CA LYS A 432 -2.91 -22.22 4.58
C LYS A 432 -3.83 -22.79 5.65
N SER A 433 -5.13 -22.54 5.54
CA SER A 433 -6.17 -23.03 6.46
C SER A 433 -7.37 -23.61 5.70
N ALA A 434 -8.27 -24.28 6.43
CA ALA A 434 -9.52 -24.76 5.83
C ALA A 434 -10.41 -23.61 5.31
N LEU A 435 -10.33 -22.43 5.93
CA LEU A 435 -11.07 -21.24 5.50
C LEU A 435 -10.44 -20.56 4.29
N ALA A 436 -9.11 -20.55 4.21
CA ALA A 436 -8.38 -20.04 3.06
C ALA A 436 -8.49 -20.96 1.83
N GLY A 437 -8.86 -22.23 2.01
CA GLY A 437 -8.96 -23.18 0.90
C GLY A 437 -7.62 -23.34 0.18
N ASP A 438 -7.62 -23.19 -1.15
CA ASP A 438 -6.40 -23.28 -1.99
C ASP A 438 -5.96 -21.90 -2.51
N LEU A 439 -6.25 -20.80 -1.79
CA LEU A 439 -5.81 -19.45 -2.17
C LEU A 439 -4.30 -19.37 -2.40
N ALA A 440 -3.51 -20.08 -1.59
CA ALA A 440 -2.06 -20.13 -1.71
C ALA A 440 -1.57 -20.58 -3.09
N ARG A 441 -2.34 -21.43 -3.78
CA ARG A 441 -1.99 -21.90 -5.14
C ARG A 441 -1.81 -20.75 -6.13
N GLU A 442 -2.54 -19.64 -5.95
CA GLU A 442 -2.53 -18.54 -6.93
C GLU A 442 -2.05 -17.20 -6.34
N TRP A 443 -2.11 -17.03 -5.02
CA TRP A 443 -1.79 -15.77 -4.32
C TRP A 443 -0.52 -15.82 -3.46
N SER A 444 0.17 -16.96 -3.35
CA SER A 444 1.47 -17.04 -2.64
C SER A 444 2.62 -17.30 -3.61
N TYR A 445 3.58 -16.38 -3.64
CA TYR A 445 4.80 -16.53 -4.43
C TYR A 445 5.61 -17.76 -3.99
N LEU A 446 5.81 -17.91 -2.68
CA LEU A 446 6.58 -19.02 -2.12
C LEU A 446 5.93 -20.38 -2.45
N GLU A 447 4.60 -20.48 -2.38
CA GLU A 447 3.87 -21.68 -2.84
C GLU A 447 4.03 -21.90 -4.34
N GLY A 448 4.01 -20.83 -5.15
CA GLY A 448 4.25 -20.91 -6.59
C GLY A 448 5.64 -21.43 -6.95
N VAL A 449 6.67 -21.11 -6.14
CA VAL A 449 8.02 -21.68 -6.29
C VAL A 449 8.01 -23.18 -5.92
N GLU A 450 7.38 -23.57 -4.81
CA GLU A 450 7.27 -24.97 -4.39
C GLU A 450 6.54 -25.84 -5.40
N ARG A 451 5.48 -25.31 -6.04
CA ARG A 451 4.69 -25.98 -7.07
C ARG A 451 5.33 -25.96 -8.46
N GLY A 452 6.43 -25.21 -8.64
CA GLY A 452 7.12 -25.10 -9.92
C GLY A 452 6.40 -24.23 -10.95
N TYR A 453 5.56 -23.29 -10.51
CA TYR A 453 5.04 -22.22 -11.38
C TYR A 453 6.12 -21.16 -11.61
N PHE A 454 6.90 -20.88 -10.57
CA PHE A 454 8.09 -20.03 -10.63
C PHE A 454 9.37 -20.87 -10.59
N THR A 455 10.41 -20.38 -11.26
CA THR A 455 11.79 -20.87 -11.15
C THR A 455 12.40 -20.36 -9.85
N LYS A 456 13.49 -20.99 -9.39
CA LYS A 456 14.24 -20.50 -8.22
C LYS A 456 14.96 -19.18 -8.48
N ASP A 457 15.50 -19.01 -9.68
CA ASP A 457 15.96 -17.70 -10.14
C ASP A 457 14.75 -16.96 -10.73
N PRO A 458 14.28 -15.87 -10.13
CA PRO A 458 13.10 -15.17 -10.62
C PRO A 458 13.31 -14.50 -11.98
N ALA A 459 14.56 -14.33 -12.44
CA ALA A 459 14.88 -13.83 -13.78
C ALA A 459 14.67 -14.90 -14.87
N GLU A 460 14.68 -16.18 -14.50
CA GLU A 460 14.50 -17.28 -15.45
C GLU A 460 13.02 -17.53 -15.77
N LEU A 461 12.79 -18.09 -16.96
CA LEU A 461 11.49 -18.59 -17.42
C LEU A 461 11.62 -20.10 -17.64
N TRP A 462 10.59 -20.87 -17.30
CA TRP A 462 10.56 -22.30 -17.67
C TRP A 462 10.47 -22.46 -19.18
N ASN A 463 9.68 -21.62 -19.84
CA ASN A 463 9.53 -21.55 -21.28
C ASN A 463 9.74 -20.11 -21.78
N PRO A 464 10.96 -19.76 -22.24
CA PRO A 464 11.22 -18.45 -22.82
C PRO A 464 10.34 -18.14 -24.04
N ASP A 465 9.89 -19.15 -24.79
CA ASP A 465 9.11 -19.01 -26.03
C ASP A 465 7.60 -19.16 -25.80
N VAL A 466 7.13 -19.06 -24.54
CA VAL A 466 5.72 -19.28 -24.15
C VAL A 466 4.73 -18.40 -24.93
N CYS A 467 5.17 -17.24 -25.41
CA CYS A 467 4.35 -16.31 -26.17
C CYS A 467 4.28 -16.58 -27.67
N ASP A 468 5.19 -17.38 -28.24
CA ASP A 468 5.29 -17.58 -29.69
C ASP A 468 3.97 -18.05 -30.35
N PRO A 469 3.18 -18.97 -29.75
CA PRO A 469 1.90 -19.41 -30.32
C PRO A 469 0.83 -18.31 -30.40
N TYR A 470 0.96 -17.28 -29.58
CA TYR A 470 -0.07 -16.25 -29.37
C TYR A 470 0.19 -14.96 -30.15
N MET A 471 1.42 -14.78 -30.65
CA MET A 471 1.84 -13.58 -31.40
C MET A 471 1.53 -13.65 -32.90
N VAL A 472 1.16 -14.81 -33.44
CA VAL A 472 0.79 -14.95 -34.85
C VAL A 472 -0.69 -14.56 -35.03
N PRO A 473 -1.04 -13.66 -35.97
CA PRO A 473 -2.43 -13.40 -36.31
C PRO A 473 -3.07 -14.72 -36.73
N ILE A 474 -4.25 -15.04 -36.18
CA ILE A 474 -5.01 -16.21 -36.62
C ILE A 474 -5.24 -16.04 -38.13
N SER A 475 -4.48 -16.78 -38.94
CA SER A 475 -4.74 -16.86 -40.37
C SER A 475 -6.14 -17.46 -40.49
N SER A 476 -6.99 -16.83 -41.30
CA SER A 476 -8.33 -17.31 -41.63
C SER A 476 -8.24 -18.66 -42.37
N SER A 477 -8.02 -19.74 -41.62
CA SER A 477 -8.08 -21.11 -42.11
C SER A 477 -8.84 -21.99 -41.13
N ALA A 478 -10.07 -21.60 -40.85
CA ALA A 478 -11.13 -22.54 -40.51
C ALA A 478 -12.26 -22.30 -41.51
N SER A 479 -12.34 -23.19 -42.49
CA SER A 479 -13.38 -23.25 -43.50
C SER A 479 -14.73 -23.46 -42.82
N ALA A 480 -15.49 -22.38 -42.63
CA ALA A 480 -16.93 -22.48 -42.42
C ALA A 480 -17.57 -22.92 -43.75
N PRO A 481 -18.50 -23.90 -43.77
CA PRO A 481 -19.28 -24.18 -44.96
C PRO A 481 -20.22 -22.99 -45.24
N ALA A 482 -20.01 -22.31 -46.36
CA ALA A 482 -21.01 -21.48 -47.04
C ALA A 482 -22.23 -22.35 -47.44
N SER A 483 -23.48 -21.93 -47.55
CA SER A 483 -24.18 -20.63 -47.53
C SER A 483 -25.68 -20.92 -47.55
N ALA A 484 -26.52 -20.00 -47.08
CA ALA A 484 -27.72 -19.61 -47.83
C ALA A 484 -28.07 -18.15 -47.49
N SER A 485 -27.93 -17.31 -48.50
CA SER A 485 -28.27 -15.89 -48.52
C SER A 485 -29.74 -15.74 -48.90
N GLU A 486 -30.49 -14.88 -48.19
CA GLU A 486 -31.56 -14.11 -48.82
C GLU A 486 -31.58 -12.68 -48.27
N THR A 487 -31.61 -11.75 -49.22
CA THR A 487 -31.48 -10.30 -49.12
C THR A 487 -32.81 -9.60 -48.82
N ALA A 488 -32.83 -8.57 -47.96
CA ALA A 488 -33.63 -7.34 -48.17
C ALA A 488 -33.35 -6.23 -47.12
N SER A 489 -32.68 -5.19 -47.59
CA SER A 489 -32.80 -3.74 -47.36
C SER A 489 -33.76 -3.11 -46.30
N VAL A 490 -33.24 -2.01 -45.72
CA VAL A 490 -33.88 -0.73 -45.29
C VAL A 490 -34.22 -0.52 -43.80
N SER A 491 -33.50 0.45 -43.23
CA SER A 491 -33.83 1.49 -42.22
C SER A 491 -34.46 1.17 -40.87
N ALA A 492 -33.86 1.76 -39.83
CA ALA A 492 -34.41 1.99 -38.49
C ALA A 492 -35.77 2.71 -38.53
N PRO A 493 -36.67 2.47 -37.56
CA PRO A 493 -36.62 3.27 -36.32
C PRO A 493 -37.04 2.54 -35.03
N ALA A 494 -37.00 3.31 -33.95
CA ALA A 494 -37.20 3.00 -32.54
C ALA A 494 -38.57 2.44 -32.13
N SER A 495 -38.59 2.01 -30.85
CA SER A 495 -39.67 2.09 -29.84
C SER A 495 -40.29 0.76 -29.34
N THR A 496 -40.20 0.62 -28.01
CA THR A 496 -41.24 0.14 -27.06
C THR A 496 -41.90 -1.23 -27.25
N SER A 497 -41.85 -2.08 -26.21
CA SER A 497 -43.00 -2.42 -25.33
C SER A 497 -42.77 -3.70 -24.52
N ASP A 498 -43.37 -3.69 -23.33
CA ASP A 498 -43.43 -4.71 -22.27
C ASP A 498 -44.11 -6.05 -22.67
N PRO A 499 -44.10 -7.08 -21.79
CA PRO A 499 -44.15 -8.49 -22.16
C PRO A 499 -45.56 -9.09 -22.23
N ALA A 500 -45.72 -10.12 -23.06
CA ALA A 500 -46.93 -10.93 -23.15
C ALA A 500 -46.70 -12.36 -22.65
N GLU A 501 -47.55 -12.71 -21.69
CA GLU A 501 -48.23 -13.98 -21.41
C GLU A 501 -47.70 -15.34 -21.90
N THR A 502 -47.74 -16.26 -20.94
CA THR A 502 -47.73 -17.72 -20.98
C THR A 502 -48.67 -18.38 -21.99
N PRO A 503 -48.42 -19.67 -22.27
CA PRO A 503 -49.49 -20.66 -22.07
C PRO A 503 -49.06 -21.92 -21.29
N GLU A 504 -49.98 -22.40 -20.44
CA GLU A 504 -50.08 -23.74 -19.85
C GLU A 504 -50.24 -24.82 -20.98
N GLU A 505 -50.17 -26.14 -20.81
CA GLU A 505 -50.20 -27.09 -19.69
C GLU A 505 -49.82 -28.48 -20.25
N THR A 506 -49.17 -29.38 -19.48
CA THR A 506 -49.62 -30.79 -19.36
C THR A 506 -48.90 -31.54 -18.22
N THR A 507 -49.63 -31.63 -17.10
CA THR A 507 -49.78 -32.73 -16.13
C THR A 507 -48.85 -33.97 -16.16
N THR A 508 -48.30 -34.29 -14.98
CA THR A 508 -48.52 -35.60 -14.34
C THR A 508 -48.36 -35.51 -12.82
N THR A 509 -49.32 -36.12 -12.13
CA THR A 509 -49.58 -36.06 -10.68
C THR A 509 -48.98 -37.28 -9.99
N GLU A 510 -48.40 -37.13 -8.78
CA GLU A 510 -48.62 -38.09 -7.70
C GLU A 510 -48.41 -37.46 -6.30
N GLN A 511 -49.34 -37.83 -5.41
CA GLN A 511 -49.68 -37.29 -4.08
C GLN A 511 -48.60 -37.60 -3.00
N ILE A 512 -48.55 -36.96 -1.82
CA ILE A 512 -49.37 -37.30 -0.63
C ILE A 512 -49.09 -36.30 0.54
N THR A 513 -50.18 -35.68 1.03
CA THR A 513 -50.56 -35.34 2.43
C THR A 513 -49.92 -34.17 3.23
N THR A 514 -50.67 -33.06 3.23
CA THR A 514 -51.10 -32.14 4.31
C THR A 514 -50.63 -32.30 5.78
N THR A 515 -50.29 -31.17 6.41
CA THR A 515 -51.08 -30.57 7.53
C THR A 515 -50.84 -29.04 7.62
N THR A 516 -51.95 -28.32 7.76
CA THR A 516 -52.16 -26.86 7.80
C THR A 516 -51.91 -26.27 9.19
N THR A 517 -51.44 -25.01 9.31
CA THR A 517 -52.07 -23.95 10.15
C THR A 517 -51.62 -22.53 9.72
N ILE A 518 -52.65 -21.77 9.34
CA ILE A 518 -52.91 -20.33 9.06
C ILE A 518 -52.21 -19.38 10.08
N THR A 519 -51.69 -18.18 9.79
CA THR A 519 -52.44 -16.93 9.50
C THR A 519 -51.51 -15.75 9.11
N THR A 520 -52.01 -14.96 8.17
CA THR A 520 -51.50 -13.71 7.54
C THR A 520 -51.75 -12.44 8.38
N THR A 521 -50.97 -11.38 8.15
CA THR A 521 -51.37 -9.95 8.10
C THR A 521 -50.15 -9.16 7.56
N ALA A 522 -50.12 -8.74 6.29
CA ALA A 522 -50.70 -7.53 5.71
C ALA A 522 -50.09 -6.20 6.21
N ALA A 523 -49.26 -5.55 5.37
CA ALA A 523 -49.40 -4.14 4.99
C ALA A 523 -48.30 -3.70 3.99
N THR A 524 -48.75 -3.35 2.79
CA THR A 524 -48.26 -2.30 1.87
C THR A 524 -47.81 -1.02 2.63
N SER A 525 -46.91 -0.15 2.17
CA SER A 525 -46.73 0.43 0.83
C SER A 525 -45.43 1.24 0.74
N SER A 526 -44.93 1.33 -0.49
CA SER A 526 -43.89 2.20 -1.04
C SER A 526 -44.00 3.70 -0.73
N SER A 527 -42.85 4.37 -0.68
CA SER A 527 -42.71 5.78 -1.12
C SER A 527 -41.46 5.91 -1.98
N ALA A 528 -41.65 6.34 -3.22
CA ALA A 528 -40.60 6.91 -4.07
C ALA A 528 -40.56 8.43 -3.82
N VAL A 529 -39.36 9.02 -3.83
CA VAL A 529 -39.17 10.47 -3.82
C VAL A 529 -38.26 10.83 -4.98
N SER A 530 -38.75 11.74 -5.81
CA SER A 530 -38.01 12.48 -6.84
C SER A 530 -37.70 13.88 -6.31
N ALA A 531 -36.55 14.42 -6.70
CA ALA A 531 -36.11 15.81 -6.48
C ALA A 531 -37.01 16.86 -7.18
N PRO A 532 -36.84 18.17 -6.89
CA PRO A 532 -36.03 18.98 -7.82
C PRO A 532 -35.27 20.18 -7.21
N GLU A 533 -34.55 20.85 -8.12
CA GLU A 533 -33.62 22.00 -8.02
C GLU A 533 -34.17 23.39 -7.60
N SER A 534 -33.22 24.20 -7.10
CA SER A 534 -32.89 25.61 -7.42
C SER A 534 -33.59 26.81 -6.76
N ALA A 535 -32.71 27.75 -6.36
CA ALA A 535 -32.72 29.21 -6.54
C ALA A 535 -32.83 30.13 -5.30
N GLU A 536 -31.66 30.73 -4.99
CA GLU A 536 -31.36 32.15 -4.75
C GLU A 536 -31.77 32.96 -3.49
N SER A 537 -30.71 33.56 -2.91
CA SER A 537 -30.63 34.84 -2.17
C SER A 537 -31.21 34.86 -0.74
N SER A 538 -30.67 35.55 0.27
CA SER A 538 -29.78 36.70 0.36
C SER A 538 -29.30 36.89 1.81
N VAL A 539 -28.08 37.40 1.97
CA VAL A 539 -27.58 38.42 2.93
C VAL A 539 -28.19 38.50 4.35
N ALA A 540 -27.37 38.28 5.40
CA ALA A 540 -27.03 39.27 6.45
C ALA A 540 -26.48 38.60 7.74
N ASP A 541 -25.19 38.79 8.01
CA ASP A 541 -24.61 38.98 9.37
C ASP A 541 -24.91 40.46 9.78
N PRO A 542 -24.80 40.96 11.05
CA PRO A 542 -23.89 40.54 12.12
C PRO A 542 -24.38 40.71 13.58
N THR A 543 -23.41 40.64 14.50
CA THR A 543 -23.35 41.14 15.91
C THR A 543 -23.75 40.11 16.98
N ASP A 544 -23.11 40.02 18.15
CA ASP A 544 -21.81 40.40 18.74
C ASP A 544 -21.91 39.89 20.20
N ASP A 545 -20.81 39.97 20.94
CA ASP A 545 -20.73 40.08 22.40
C ASP A 545 -20.68 38.81 23.29
N ASP A 546 -19.43 38.48 23.63
CA ASP A 546 -18.77 38.76 24.92
C ASP A 546 -18.99 37.87 26.17
N ALA A 547 -17.85 37.76 26.89
CA ALA A 547 -17.67 37.50 28.32
C ALA A 547 -17.71 36.06 28.89
N THR A 548 -16.51 35.49 29.05
CA THR A 548 -16.08 34.74 30.26
C THR A 548 -15.84 35.73 31.43
N PRO A 549 -15.90 35.37 32.74
CA PRO A 549 -14.73 34.70 33.38
C PRO A 549 -14.97 33.84 34.66
N GLU A 550 -13.95 33.01 34.93
CA GLU A 550 -13.26 32.76 36.22
C GLU A 550 -13.75 31.80 37.34
N SER A 551 -12.72 31.12 37.88
CA SER A 551 -12.42 30.71 39.28
C SER A 551 -12.63 29.21 39.62
N SER A 552 -11.55 28.43 39.80
CA SER A 552 -10.76 28.18 41.05
C SER A 552 -11.46 27.16 41.99
N ALA A 553 -10.88 26.23 42.72
CA ALA A 553 -9.54 25.72 43.00
C ALA A 553 -9.72 24.56 44.03
N ALA A 554 -8.64 23.84 44.31
CA ALA A 554 -8.30 23.16 45.59
C ALA A 554 -8.52 21.64 45.73
N ASP A 555 -7.38 20.94 45.72
CA ASP A 555 -7.07 19.75 46.54
C ASP A 555 -7.11 20.06 48.04
N PRO A 556 -7.20 19.02 48.89
CA PRO A 556 -6.00 18.66 49.66
C PRO A 556 -5.78 17.14 49.90
N GLU A 557 -4.50 16.76 49.87
CA GLU A 557 -3.85 15.58 50.49
C GLU A 557 -3.85 15.62 52.05
N PRO A 558 -3.20 14.70 52.80
CA PRO A 558 -3.14 13.23 52.76
C PRO A 558 -3.31 12.62 54.19
N THR A 559 -3.17 11.31 54.42
CA THR A 559 -2.65 10.77 55.70
C THR A 559 -2.17 9.32 55.62
N ASP A 560 -1.00 9.13 56.21
CA ASP A 560 -0.21 7.91 56.48
C ASP A 560 -0.93 6.83 57.32
N VAL A 561 -0.36 5.61 57.37
CA VAL A 561 0.36 5.05 58.56
C VAL A 561 0.59 3.51 58.46
N VAL A 562 1.88 3.14 58.28
CA VAL A 562 2.73 2.22 59.11
C VAL A 562 2.45 0.69 59.10
N ALA A 563 3.37 -0.09 58.48
CA ALA A 563 4.40 -1.01 59.05
C ALA A 563 3.96 -2.49 59.15
N ASP A 564 4.81 -3.53 59.11
CA ASP A 564 6.17 -3.64 59.66
C ASP A 564 6.94 -4.89 59.14
N ASP A 565 8.27 -4.77 59.22
CA ASP A 565 9.38 -5.73 59.41
C ASP A 565 9.40 -7.14 58.77
N SER A 566 10.49 -7.46 58.05
CA SER A 566 11.73 -7.93 58.72
C SER A 566 12.75 -8.63 57.81
N THR A 567 13.96 -8.06 57.78
CA THR A 567 15.29 -8.73 57.85
C THR A 567 15.72 -9.70 56.72
N ARG A 568 16.97 -9.78 56.22
CA ARG A 568 18.30 -9.45 56.75
C ARG A 568 19.37 -9.64 55.63
N ARG A 569 20.38 -8.75 55.64
CA ARG A 569 21.85 -8.98 55.48
C ARG A 569 22.54 -9.13 54.10
N ARG A 570 23.41 -8.12 53.87
CA ARG A 570 24.88 -8.15 53.59
C ARG A 570 25.31 -8.66 52.20
N ARG A 571 26.28 -8.10 51.46
CA ARG A 571 27.39 -7.13 51.65
C ARG A 571 27.89 -6.75 50.23
N SER A 572 28.22 -5.47 49.94
CA SER A 572 29.58 -4.93 49.60
C SER A 572 30.21 -5.46 48.29
N ALA A 573 30.82 -4.71 47.35
CA ALA A 573 31.36 -3.35 47.23
C ALA A 573 31.57 -3.05 45.71
N SER A 574 31.24 -1.87 45.18
CA SER A 574 32.13 -0.72 44.87
C SER A 574 33.14 -0.83 43.71
N ARG A 575 32.96 0.04 42.69
CA ARG A 575 33.90 1.05 42.10
C ARG A 575 33.74 1.12 40.56
N PHE A 576 33.25 2.21 39.95
CA PHE A 576 33.84 3.55 39.66
C PHE A 576 35.07 3.57 38.74
N PHE A 577 34.92 4.16 37.54
CA PHE A 577 35.79 5.11 36.79
C PHE A 577 35.03 5.47 35.48
N ARG A 578 34.44 6.66 35.29
CA ARG A 578 34.99 7.91 34.70
C ARG A 578 36.11 7.70 33.66
N PHE A 579 35.83 8.01 32.39
CA PHE A 579 36.00 9.36 31.80
C PHE A 579 34.88 9.66 30.81
#